data_AF-A0A8G2C2M6-F1
#
_entry.id   AF-A0A8G2C2M6-F1
#
_cell.length_a   1.000
_cell.length_b   1.000
_cell.length_c   1.000
_cell.angle_alpha   90.00
_cell.angle_beta   90.00
_cell.angle_gamma   90.00
#
_symmetry.space_group_name_H-M   'P 1'
#
loop_
_entity.id
_entity.type
_entity.pdbx_description
1 polymer ?
#
loop_
_entity_poly.entity_id
_entity_poly.type
_entity_poly.pdbx_seq_one_letter_code
_entity_poly.pdbx_strand_id
1 'polypeptide(L)'
;MNKLTLLFRLTVVALLFTGFAQMPIFARYYLADVPGFAWTADYYFNHVLHYILAIVLLAILGWRLPRILTRKSWTAMDVIVGLCWAGIVVTGIIRVMKNQPESYFSPTLVMWVDWSHLGFVMLLGAASLIRSRARPASLKR
;
A
#
# COMPACT_ATOMS: atom_id res chain seq x y z
N MET A 1 -17.14 1.42 -14.20
CA MET A 1 -15.87 0.85 -13.69
C MET A 1 -15.96 -0.67 -13.68
N ASN A 2 -14.96 -1.41 -14.18
CA ASN A 2 -15.00 -2.88 -14.12
C ASN A 2 -14.80 -3.38 -12.68
N LYS A 3 -15.35 -4.56 -12.35
CA LYS A 3 -15.33 -5.12 -10.98
C LYS A 3 -13.89 -5.25 -10.42
N LEU A 4 -12.93 -5.67 -11.25
CA LEU A 4 -11.53 -5.83 -10.84
C LEU A 4 -10.83 -4.50 -10.53
N THR A 5 -11.19 -3.40 -11.21
CA THR A 5 -10.64 -2.06 -10.91
C THR A 5 -11.25 -1.50 -9.64
N LEU A 6 -12.54 -1.74 -9.39
CA LEU A 6 -13.17 -1.38 -8.12
C LEU A 6 -12.50 -2.14 -6.97
N LEU A 7 -12.37 -3.46 -7.09
CA LEU A 7 -11.70 -4.30 -6.09
C LEU A 7 -10.29 -3.78 -5.79
N PHE A 8 -9.48 -3.55 -6.83
CA PHE A 8 -8.13 -3.00 -6.66
C PHE A 8 -8.14 -1.67 -5.90
N ARG A 9 -9.02 -0.71 -6.25
CA ARG A 9 -9.09 0.59 -5.56
C ARG A 9 -9.48 0.44 -4.10
N LEU A 10 -10.47 -0.41 -3.81
CA LEU A 10 -10.91 -0.69 -2.44
C LEU A 10 -9.80 -1.37 -1.63
N THR A 11 -9.09 -2.36 -2.20
CA THR A 11 -7.95 -3.00 -1.56
C THR A 11 -6.86 -2.00 -1.22
N VAL A 12 -6.51 -1.08 -2.14
CA VAL A 12 -5.49 -0.06 -1.90
C VAL A 12 -5.90 0.92 -0.81
N VAL A 13 -7.16 1.36 -0.79
CA VAL A 13 -7.68 2.24 0.28
C VAL A 13 -7.68 1.52 1.63
N ALA A 14 -8.11 0.25 1.66
CA ALA A 14 -8.11 -0.55 2.89
C ALA A 14 -6.67 -0.81 3.40
N LEU A 15 -5.72 -1.05 2.50
CA LEU A 15 -4.29 -1.16 2.85
C LEU A 15 -3.75 0.14 3.42
N LEU A 16 -4.07 1.28 2.81
CA LEU A 16 -3.67 2.59 3.33
C LEU A 16 -4.21 2.81 4.75
N PHE A 17 -5.50 2.54 4.95
CA PHE A 17 -6.15 2.70 6.25
C PHE A 17 -5.53 1.79 7.31
N THR A 18 -5.44 0.48 7.04
CA THR A 18 -4.87 -0.49 7.99
C THR A 18 -3.37 -0.29 8.22
N GLY A 19 -2.64 0.22 7.21
CA GLY A 19 -1.23 0.60 7.36
C GLY A 19 -1.05 1.80 8.31
N PHE A 20 -1.94 2.80 8.23
CA PHE A 20 -1.96 3.88 9.22
C PHE A 20 -2.43 3.42 10.61
N ALA A 21 -3.36 2.47 10.68
CA ALA A 21 -3.84 1.88 11.95
C ALA A 21 -2.77 1.09 12.71
N GLN A 22 -1.77 0.53 12.01
CA GLN A 22 -0.61 -0.10 12.65
C GLN A 22 0.31 0.90 13.37
N MET A 23 0.17 2.20 13.08
CA MET A 23 0.79 3.28 13.83
C MET A 23 -0.20 3.79 14.88
N PRO A 24 0.25 4.33 16.03
CA PRO A 24 -0.65 4.81 17.09
C PRO A 24 -1.36 6.14 16.75
N ILE A 25 -1.61 6.41 15.46
CA ILE A 25 -2.20 7.65 14.97
C ILE A 25 -3.68 7.73 15.34
N PHE A 26 -4.44 6.65 15.15
CA PHE A 26 -5.89 6.67 15.36
C PHE A 26 -6.28 6.80 16.84
N ALA A 27 -5.49 6.24 17.75
CA ALA A 27 -5.62 6.51 19.17
C ALA A 27 -5.21 7.96 19.51
N ARG A 28 -4.08 8.44 18.95
CA ARG A 28 -3.56 9.80 19.22
C ARG A 28 -4.50 10.93 18.78
N TYR A 29 -5.33 10.69 17.77
CA TYR A 29 -6.29 11.66 17.24
C TYR A 29 -7.75 11.28 17.52
N TYR A 30 -8.00 10.51 18.59
CA TYR A 30 -9.34 10.22 19.13
C TYR A 30 -10.32 9.52 18.16
N LEU A 31 -9.82 8.90 17.07
CA LEU A 31 -10.67 8.12 16.17
C LEU A 31 -11.20 6.87 16.89
N ALA A 32 -10.36 6.26 17.73
CA ALA A 32 -10.73 5.07 18.49
C ALA A 32 -11.81 5.33 19.55
N ASP A 33 -11.98 6.60 19.96
CA ASP A 33 -12.96 7.01 20.96
C ASP A 33 -14.36 7.22 20.36
N VAL A 34 -14.47 7.22 19.03
CA VAL A 34 -15.76 7.23 18.35
C VAL A 34 -16.46 5.88 18.60
N PRO A 35 -17.75 5.87 19.02
CA PRO A 35 -18.49 4.63 19.24
C PRO A 35 -18.42 3.69 18.04
N GLY A 36 -17.94 2.46 18.25
CA GLY A 36 -17.76 1.44 17.21
C GLY A 36 -16.41 1.45 16.48
N PHE A 37 -15.49 2.38 16.80
CA PHE A 37 -14.19 2.51 16.13
C PHE A 37 -12.99 2.06 16.98
N ALA A 38 -13.21 1.46 18.16
CA ALA A 38 -12.14 0.98 19.03
C ALA A 38 -11.16 0.02 18.32
N TRP A 39 -11.65 -0.81 17.39
CA TRP A 39 -10.84 -1.72 16.58
C TRP A 39 -9.78 -1.00 15.73
N THR A 40 -9.94 0.29 15.44
CA THR A 40 -8.96 1.08 14.67
C THR A 40 -7.65 1.29 15.42
N ALA A 41 -7.64 1.12 16.75
CA ALA A 41 -6.44 1.13 17.57
C ALA A 41 -5.94 -0.28 17.95
N ASP A 42 -6.62 -1.34 17.51
CA ASP A 42 -6.17 -2.73 17.74
C ASP A 42 -5.06 -3.07 16.74
N TYR A 43 -3.81 -3.06 17.22
CA TYR A 43 -2.65 -3.37 16.40
C TYR A 43 -2.73 -4.78 15.79
N TYR A 44 -3.09 -5.80 16.58
CA TYR A 44 -3.06 -7.19 16.11
C TYR A 44 -4.10 -7.42 15.02
N PHE A 45 -5.32 -6.93 15.24
CA PHE A 45 -6.39 -6.99 14.24
C PHE A 45 -5.98 -6.31 12.94
N ASN A 46 -5.50 -5.06 13.02
CA ASN A 46 -5.08 -4.32 11.83
C ASN A 46 -3.84 -4.94 11.16
N HIS A 47 -2.96 -5.58 11.92
CA HIS A 47 -1.80 -6.29 11.39
C HIS A 47 -2.21 -7.48 10.52
N VAL A 48 -3.06 -8.35 11.06
CA VAL A 48 -3.60 -9.51 10.33
C VAL A 48 -4.40 -9.07 9.12
N LEU A 49 -5.29 -8.08 9.27
CA LEU A 49 -6.10 -7.57 8.17
C LEU A 49 -5.24 -6.99 7.04
N HIS A 50 -4.18 -6.22 7.39
CA HIS A 50 -3.26 -5.67 6.40
C HIS A 50 -2.53 -6.78 5.61
N TYR A 51 -2.14 -7.87 6.27
CA TYR A 51 -1.51 -9.02 5.60
C TYR A 51 -2.46 -9.70 4.62
N ILE A 52 -3.71 -9.93 5.03
CA ILE A 52 -4.74 -10.50 4.14
C ILE A 52 -4.95 -9.61 2.92
N LEU A 53 -5.07 -8.29 3.13
CA LEU A 53 -5.22 -7.32 2.04
C LEU A 53 -3.97 -7.27 1.14
N ALA A 54 -2.78 -7.45 1.70
CA ALA A 54 -1.53 -7.47 0.95
C ALA A 54 -1.47 -8.70 0.02
N ILE A 55 -1.93 -9.86 0.48
CA ILE A 55 -2.06 -11.07 -0.36
C ILE A 55 -3.00 -10.79 -1.55
N VAL A 56 -4.15 -10.17 -1.29
CA VAL A 56 -5.10 -9.77 -2.36
C VAL A 56 -4.45 -8.81 -3.35
N LEU A 57 -3.72 -7.80 -2.87
CA LEU A 57 -2.98 -6.87 -3.72
C LEU A 57 -1.95 -7.61 -4.58
N LEU A 58 -1.13 -8.49 -4.00
CA LEU A 58 -0.11 -9.25 -4.71
C LEU A 58 -0.73 -10.12 -5.81
N ALA A 59 -1.87 -10.77 -5.54
CA ALA A 59 -2.60 -11.53 -6.56
C ALA A 59 -3.06 -10.64 -7.73
N ILE A 60 -3.60 -9.44 -7.45
CA ILE A 60 -4.02 -8.49 -8.48
C ILE A 60 -2.83 -7.95 -9.28
N LEU A 61 -1.71 -7.62 -8.61
CA LEU A 61 -0.50 -7.15 -9.27
C LEU A 61 0.10 -8.24 -10.15
N GLY A 62 0.19 -9.47 -9.65
CA GLY A 62 0.64 -10.64 -10.42
C GLY A 62 -0.23 -10.88 -11.65
N TRP A 63 -1.55 -10.82 -11.52
CA TRP A 63 -2.48 -10.93 -12.66
C TRP A 63 -2.30 -9.80 -13.70
N ARG A 64 -1.92 -8.59 -13.27
CA ARG A 64 -1.68 -7.45 -14.17
C ARG A 64 -0.28 -7.45 -14.78
N LEU A 65 0.66 -8.17 -14.19
CA LEU A 65 2.08 -8.12 -14.54
C LEU A 65 2.34 -8.45 -16.03
N PRO A 66 1.76 -9.50 -16.65
CA PRO A 66 2.04 -9.80 -18.05
C PRO A 66 1.70 -8.63 -18.99
N ARG A 67 0.54 -7.99 -18.79
CA ARG A 67 0.10 -6.84 -19.60
C ARG A 67 1.01 -5.63 -19.45
N ILE A 68 1.63 -5.49 -18.29
CA ILE A 68 2.58 -4.42 -18.00
C ILE A 68 3.91 -4.72 -18.71
N LEU A 69 4.38 -5.96 -18.64
CA LEU A 69 5.63 -6.40 -19.28
C LEU A 69 5.57 -6.37 -20.81
N THR A 70 4.41 -6.65 -21.41
CA THR A 70 4.22 -6.61 -22.87
C THR A 70 3.93 -5.21 -23.41
N ARG A 71 3.99 -4.18 -22.57
CA ARG A 71 3.61 -2.82 -22.94
C ARG A 71 4.71 -2.19 -23.81
N LYS A 72 4.35 -1.71 -25.00
CA LYS A 72 5.32 -1.21 -26.00
C LYS A 72 5.99 0.11 -25.64
N SER A 73 5.39 0.92 -24.77
CA SER A 73 5.91 2.23 -24.40
C SER A 73 5.56 2.61 -22.97
N TRP A 74 6.44 3.41 -22.38
CA TRP A 74 6.39 3.84 -20.98
C TRP A 74 6.53 5.36 -20.90
N THR A 75 5.67 5.99 -20.11
CA THR A 75 5.86 7.39 -19.70
C THR A 75 6.73 7.46 -18.45
N ALA A 76 7.39 8.59 -18.19
CA ALA A 76 8.13 8.79 -16.94
C ALA A 76 7.25 8.53 -15.70
N MET A 77 5.98 8.97 -15.73
CA MET A 77 5.02 8.72 -14.65
C MET A 77 4.66 7.22 -14.50
N ASP A 78 4.59 6.46 -15.60
CA ASP A 78 4.40 5.01 -15.52
C ASP A 78 5.58 4.33 -14.81
N VAL A 79 6.82 4.78 -15.09
CA VAL A 79 8.03 4.28 -14.43
C VAL A 79 8.03 4.62 -12.94
N ILE A 80 7.75 5.88 -12.58
CA ILE A 80 7.70 6.32 -11.18
C ILE A 80 6.69 5.48 -10.38
N VAL A 81 5.47 5.31 -10.91
CA VAL A 81 4.43 4.51 -10.25
C VAL A 81 4.85 3.04 -10.15
N GLY A 82 5.46 2.48 -11.20
CA GLY A 82 5.99 1.11 -11.19
C GLY A 82 7.05 0.89 -10.12
N LEU A 83 8.00 1.82 -9.99
CA LEU A 83 9.05 1.78 -8.97
C LEU A 83 8.47 1.91 -7.56
N CYS A 84 7.47 2.76 -7.34
CA CYS A 84 6.80 2.86 -6.05
C CYS A 84 6.11 1.53 -5.68
N TRP A 85 5.39 0.89 -6.60
CA TRP A 85 4.80 -0.43 -6.36
C TRP A 85 5.84 -1.49 -6.02
N ALA A 86 6.93 -1.55 -6.78
CA ALA A 86 8.03 -2.47 -6.51
C ALA A 86 8.64 -2.22 -5.13
N GLY A 87 8.90 -0.95 -4.78
CA GLY A 87 9.42 -0.54 -3.48
C GLY A 87 8.50 -0.94 -2.32
N ILE A 88 7.18 -0.72 -2.44
CA ILE A 88 6.18 -1.14 -1.45
C ILE A 88 6.20 -2.65 -1.25
N VAL A 89 6.22 -3.42 -2.35
CA VAL A 89 6.23 -4.89 -2.28
C VAL A 89 7.50 -5.40 -1.63
N VAL A 90 8.67 -4.93 -2.08
CA VAL A 90 9.98 -5.37 -1.56
C VAL A 90 10.10 -5.03 -0.07
N THR A 91 9.85 -3.78 0.30
CA THR A 91 9.90 -3.37 1.71
C THR A 91 8.83 -4.08 2.55
N GLY A 92 7.63 -4.31 2.01
CA GLY A 92 6.56 -5.06 2.66
C GLY A 92 6.96 -6.50 2.97
N ILE A 93 7.61 -7.19 2.03
CA ILE A 93 8.14 -8.55 2.24
C ILE A 93 9.17 -8.53 3.38
N ILE A 94 10.10 -7.59 3.40
CA ILE A 94 11.10 -7.47 4.48
C ILE A 94 10.41 -7.20 5.83
N ARG A 95 9.34 -6.38 5.85
CA ARG A 95 8.53 -6.15 7.06
C ARG A 95 7.81 -7.41 7.55
N VAL A 96 7.45 -8.33 6.66
CA VAL A 96 6.91 -9.65 7.04
C VAL A 96 8.01 -10.53 7.61
N MET A 97 9.18 -10.56 6.96
CA MET A 97 10.32 -11.36 7.40
C MET A 97 10.79 -10.97 8.79
N LYS A 98 10.91 -9.67 9.09
CA LYS A 98 11.37 -9.19 10.42
C LYS A 98 10.43 -9.55 11.57
N ASN A 99 9.18 -9.93 11.26
CA ASN A 99 8.18 -10.31 12.24
C ASN A 99 8.17 -11.83 12.50
N GLN A 100 9.03 -12.60 11.81
CA GLN A 100 9.19 -14.04 12.05
C GLN A 100 10.15 -14.29 13.23
N PRO A 101 9.90 -15.31 14.06
CA PRO A 101 10.73 -15.61 15.23
C PRO A 101 12.19 -15.98 14.87
N GLU A 102 12.41 -16.48 13.65
CA GLU A 102 13.71 -16.96 13.18
C GLU A 102 14.55 -15.89 12.47
N SER A 103 14.01 -14.68 12.25
CA SER A 103 14.66 -13.67 11.41
C SER A 103 14.98 -12.41 12.19
N TYR A 104 16.27 -12.22 12.49
CA TYR A 104 16.76 -11.06 13.23
C TYR A 104 17.44 -10.06 12.28
N PHE A 105 16.89 -8.86 12.19
CA PHE A 105 17.47 -7.75 11.44
C PHE A 105 17.99 -6.68 12.39
N SER A 106 19.00 -5.93 11.97
CA SER A 106 19.53 -4.82 12.78
C SER A 106 18.46 -3.72 12.96
N PRO A 107 18.42 -3.03 14.11
CA PRO A 107 17.45 -1.94 14.35
C PRO A 107 17.50 -0.86 13.26
N THR A 108 18.70 -0.52 12.79
CA THR A 108 18.91 0.45 11.72
C THR A 108 18.28 0.00 10.40
N LEU A 109 18.44 -1.28 10.03
CA LEU A 109 17.82 -1.82 8.83
C LEU A 109 16.30 -1.80 8.94
N VAL A 110 15.75 -2.23 10.08
CA VAL A 110 14.30 -2.23 10.33
C VAL A 110 13.72 -0.82 10.20
N MET A 111 14.38 0.19 10.80
CA MET A 111 13.98 1.58 10.69
C MET A 111 13.96 2.07 9.24
N TRP A 112 15.03 1.81 8.47
CA TRP A 112 15.08 2.20 7.06
C TRP A 112 14.01 1.51 6.22
N VAL A 113 13.72 0.23 6.48
CA VAL A 113 12.67 -0.51 5.79
C VAL A 113 11.29 0.08 6.11
N ASP A 114 11.00 0.39 7.37
CA ASP A 114 9.71 0.97 7.77
C ASP A 114 9.51 2.37 7.17
N TRP A 115 10.53 3.23 7.23
CA TRP A 115 10.49 4.57 6.66
C TRP A 115 10.37 4.53 5.14
N SER A 116 11.10 3.62 4.48
CA SER A 116 11.02 3.46 3.02
C SER A 116 9.65 2.95 2.60
N HIS A 117 9.09 1.98 3.33
CA HIS A 117 7.75 1.45 3.05
C HIS A 117 6.69 2.56 3.10
N LEU A 118 6.70 3.35 4.18
CA LEU A 118 5.81 4.51 4.30
C LEU A 118 6.09 5.55 3.20
N GLY A 119 7.36 5.86 2.94
CA GLY A 119 7.78 6.80 1.90
C GLY A 119 7.26 6.41 0.52
N PHE A 120 7.40 5.16 0.11
CA PHE A 120 6.89 4.69 -1.18
C PHE A 120 5.36 4.74 -1.27
N VAL A 121 4.64 4.44 -0.18
CA VAL A 121 3.17 4.58 -0.13
C VAL A 121 2.76 6.04 -0.34
N MET A 122 3.43 6.98 0.34
CA MET A 122 3.14 8.41 0.20
C MET A 122 3.47 8.94 -1.20
N LEU A 123 4.62 8.54 -1.75
CA LEU A 123 5.03 8.89 -3.12
C LEU A 123 4.06 8.33 -4.16
N LEU A 124 3.63 7.07 -4.00
CA LEU A 124 2.63 6.45 -4.86
C LEU A 124 1.31 7.24 -4.84
N GLY A 125 0.87 7.66 -3.65
CA GLY A 125 -0.32 8.49 -3.48
C GLY A 125 -0.21 9.82 -4.24
N ALA A 126 0.89 10.55 -4.03
CA ALA A 126 1.15 11.82 -4.71
C ALA A 126 1.22 11.66 -6.24
N ALA A 127 1.99 10.68 -6.73
CA ALA A 127 2.12 10.37 -8.16
C ALA A 127 0.76 10.02 -8.79
N SER A 128 -0.06 9.24 -8.09
CA SER A 128 -1.40 8.86 -8.55
C SER A 128 -2.35 10.06 -8.65
N LEU A 129 -2.29 10.99 -7.68
CA LEU A 129 -3.08 12.22 -7.72
C LEU A 129 -2.65 13.14 -8.87
N ILE A 130 -1.35 13.36 -9.05
CA ILE A 130 -0.82 14.15 -10.18
C ILE A 130 -1.27 13.55 -11.51
N ARG A 131 -1.11 12.24 -11.68
CA ARG A 131 -1.55 11.51 -12.88
C ARG A 131 -3.05 11.64 -13.14
N SER A 132 -3.88 11.68 -12.10
CA SER A 132 -5.33 11.82 -12.24
C SER A 132 -5.75 13.21 -12.76
N ARG A 133 -4.97 14.25 -12.43
CA ARG A 133 -5.20 15.64 -12.87
C ARG A 133 -4.72 15.89 -14.30
N ALA A 134 -3.64 15.24 -14.71
CA ALA A 134 -3.08 15.35 -16.06
C ALA A 134 -3.91 14.63 -17.16
N ARG A 135 -4.92 13.83 -16.78
CA ARG A 135 -5.81 13.17 -17.76
C ARG A 135 -6.86 14.18 -18.29
N PRO A 136 -7.04 14.29 -19.62
CA PRO A 136 -8.12 15.08 -20.21
C PRO A 136 -9.48 14.69 -19.61
N ALA A 137 -10.37 15.68 -19.42
CA ALA A 137 -11.69 15.45 -18.82
C ALA A 137 -12.53 14.37 -19.54
N SER A 138 -12.33 14.21 -20.86
CA SER A 138 -12.97 13.19 -21.69
C SER A 138 -12.59 11.74 -21.37
N LEU A 139 -11.49 11.51 -20.63
CA LEU A 139 -10.98 10.18 -20.28
C LEU A 139 -11.13 9.84 -18.79
N LYS A 140 -11.80 10.69 -18.01
CA LYS A 140 -12.15 10.43 -16.61
C LYS A 140 -13.45 9.61 -16.55
N ARG A 141 -13.36 8.29 -16.75
CA ARG A 141 -14.43 7.30 -16.51
C ARG A 141 -14.09 6.35 -15.37
#